data_AF-A0A9E7CN72-F1
#
_entry.id   AF-A0A9E7CN72-F1
#
_cell.length_a   1.000
_cell.length_b   1.000
_cell.length_c   1.000
_cell.angle_alpha   90.00
_cell.angle_beta   90.00
_cell.angle_gamma   90.00
#
_symmetry.space_group_name_H-M   'P 1'
#
loop_
_entity.id
_entity.type
_entity.pdbx_description
1 polymer ?
#
loop_
_entity_poly.entity_id
_entity_poly.type
_entity_poly.pdbx_seq_one_letter_code
_entity_poly.pdbx_strand_id
1 'polypeptide(L)' 'MAAANPTSTNHLYYVSTGKGGHHFAEEYSQHLKNIKSFKETLSKKPVRTFRTD' A
#
# COMPACT_ATOMS: atom_id res chain seq x y z
N MET A 1 -6.44 -8.94 18.71
CA MET A 1 -7.57 -8.08 18.30
C MET A 1 -7.02 -6.71 17.94
N ALA A 2 -7.12 -6.26 16.69
CA ALA A 2 -6.62 -4.92 16.29
C ALA A 2 -7.59 -3.80 16.71
N ALA A 3 -8.89 -4.07 16.69
CA ALA A 3 -9.92 -3.10 17.08
C ALA A 3 -9.94 -2.81 18.59
N ALA A 4 -9.61 -3.80 19.42
CA ALA A 4 -9.67 -3.65 20.89
C ALA A 4 -8.41 -3.02 21.50
N ASN A 5 -7.25 -3.14 20.84
CA ASN A 5 -5.98 -2.56 21.28
C ASN A 5 -5.17 -2.10 20.06
N PRO A 6 -5.51 -0.93 19.48
CA PRO A 6 -4.78 -0.41 18.34
C PRO A 6 -3.39 0.08 18.77
N THR A 7 -2.41 -0.02 17.87
CA THR A 7 -1.14 0.67 18.05
C THR A 7 -1.38 2.19 17.95
N SER A 8 -0.91 2.95 18.94
CA SER A 8 -1.00 4.41 18.89
C SER A 8 -0.06 4.95 17.82
N THR A 9 -0.62 5.37 16.68
CA THR A 9 0.12 5.99 15.56
C THR A 9 -0.70 7.14 14.99
N ASN A 10 -0.04 8.13 14.40
CA ASN A 10 -0.71 9.25 13.72
C ASN A 10 -0.92 8.99 12.22
N HIS A 11 -0.85 7.72 11.80
CA HIS A 11 -0.96 7.37 10.39
C HIS A 11 -2.40 7.54 9.91
N LEU A 12 -2.62 8.49 9.00
CA LEU A 12 -3.92 8.78 8.41
C LEU A 12 -4.10 8.13 7.04
N TYR A 13 -2.99 7.83 6.37
CA TYR A 13 -2.97 7.31 5.01
C TYR A 13 -2.22 5.98 4.94
N TYR A 14 -2.71 5.08 4.08
CA TYR A 14 -2.01 3.84 3.76
C TYR A 14 -2.11 3.52 2.26
N VAL A 15 -1.11 2.84 1.72
CA VAL A 15 -1.14 2.31 0.34
C VAL A 15 -0.37 0.99 0.28
N SER A 16 -0.84 0.06 -0.54
CA SER A 16 -0.16 -1.23 -0.72
C SER A 16 1.23 -1.07 -1.35
N THR A 17 2.18 -1.93 -1.01
CA THR A 17 3.52 -1.95 -1.62
C THR A 17 3.54 -2.68 -2.97
N GLY A 18 2.43 -3.35 -3.32
CA GLY A 18 2.35 -4.26 -4.45
C GLY A 18 3.01 -5.62 -4.21
N LYS A 19 3.77 -5.84 -3.13
CA LYS A 19 4.39 -7.13 -2.76
C LYS A 19 3.70 -7.85 -1.60
N GLY A 20 2.54 -7.36 -1.17
CA GLY A 20 1.78 -7.92 -0.05
C GLY A 20 1.96 -7.19 1.30
N GLY A 21 2.55 -6.00 1.31
CA GLY A 21 2.63 -5.13 2.49
C GLY A 21 1.95 -3.78 2.28
N HIS A 22 2.12 -2.87 3.24
CA HIS A 22 1.58 -1.51 3.21
C HIS A 22 2.64 -0.46 3.58
N HIS A 23 2.56 0.72 2.97
CA HIS A 23 3.22 1.93 3.46
C HIS A 23 2.18 2.76 4.20
N PHE A 24 2.53 3.23 5.39
CA PHE A 24 1.73 4.15 6.18
C PHE A 24 2.32 5.57 6.09
N ALA A 25 1.48 6.59 6.17
CA ALA A 25 1.88 7.98 6.17
C ALA A 25 0.95 8.81 7.06
N GLU A 26 1.54 9.77 7.76
CA GLU A 26 0.82 10.78 8.54
C GLU A 26 0.44 11.96 7.64
N GLU A 27 1.38 12.36 6.79
CA GLU A 27 1.24 13.50 5.89
C GLU A 27 0.80 13.12 4.47
N TYR A 28 -0.04 13.95 3.87
CA TYR A 28 -0.55 13.74 2.51
C TYR A 28 0.58 13.72 1.46
N SER A 29 1.58 14.59 1.61
CA SER A 29 2.73 14.64 0.69
C SER A 29 3.53 13.33 0.70
N GLN A 30 3.66 12.68 1.86
CA GLN A 30 4.31 11.39 1.99
C GLN A 30 3.45 10.27 1.40
N HIS A 31 2.13 10.34 1.57
CA HIS A 31 1.21 9.41 0.92
C HIS A 31 1.30 9.47 -0.61
N LEU A 32 1.41 10.67 -1.20
CA LEU A 32 1.58 10.82 -2.65
C LEU A 32 2.87 10.17 -3.18
N LYS A 33 3.98 10.25 -2.43
CA LYS A 33 5.22 9.53 -2.77
C LYS A 33 5.01 8.03 -2.74
N ASN A 34 4.34 7.51 -1.71
CA ASN A 34 4.04 6.09 -1.59
C ASN A 34 3.14 5.59 -2.73
N ILE A 35 2.14 6.38 -3.15
CA ILE A 35 1.29 6.09 -4.32
C ILE A 35 2.14 5.99 -5.58
N LYS A 36 3.06 6.93 -5.79
CA LYS A 36 3.95 6.91 -6.97
C LYS A 36 4.73 5.61 -7.03
N SER A 37 5.38 5.22 -5.92
CA SER A 37 6.14 3.97 -5.84
C SER A 37 5.27 2.71 -6.04
N PHE A 38 4.03 2.72 -5.54
CA PHE A 38 3.08 1.64 -5.78
C PHE A 38 2.72 1.52 -7.27
N LYS A 39 2.40 2.64 -7.92
CA LYS A 39 2.09 2.68 -9.36
C LYS A 39 3.26 2.18 -10.21
N GLU A 40 4.49 2.60 -9.90
CA GLU A 40 5.69 2.11 -10.58
C GLU A 40 5.87 0.59 -10.43
N THR A 41 5.47 0.03 -9.28
CA THR A 41 5.52 -1.42 -9.05
C THR A 41 4.49 -2.17 -9.89
N LEU A 42 3.32 -1.58 -10.15
CA LEU A 42 2.31 -2.18 -11.02
C LEU A 42 2.77 -2.22 -12.49
N SER A 43 3.37 -1.13 -12.98
CA SER A 43 3.88 -1.07 -14.37
C SER A 43 4.99 -2.08 -14.67
N LYS A 44 5.71 -2.53 -13.63
CA LYS A 44 6.82 -3.49 -13.77
C LYS A 44 6.39 -4.95 -13.64
N LYS A 45 5.16 -5.22 -13.21
CA LYS A 45 4.68 -6.60 -13.05
C LYS A 45 4.07 -7.07 -14.36
N PRO A 46 4.48 -8.24 -14.91
CA PRO A 46 3.76 -8.84 -16.01
C PRO A 46 2.32 -9.06 -15.55
N VAL A 47 1.35 -8.62 -16.35
CA VAL A 47 -0.07 -8.83 -16.10
C VAL A 47 -0.26 -10.31 -15.86
N ARG A 48 -0.56 -10.67 -14.61
CA ARG A 48 -0.81 -12.05 -14.21
C ARG A 48 -2.21 -12.36 -14.74
N THR A 49 -2.29 -12.76 -16.01
CA THR A 49 -3.52 -13.26 -16.60
C THR A 49 -3.87 -14.54 -15.84
N PHE A 50 -4.87 -14.45 -14.97
CA PHE A 50 -5.48 -15.64 -14.40
C PHE A 50 -6.22 -16.34 -15.54
N ARG A 51 -5.56 -17.27 -16.21
CA ARG A 51 -6.23 -18.26 -17.05
C ARG A 51 -7.03 -19.16 -16.12
N THR A 52 -8.34 -19.17 -16.32
CA THR A 52 -9.24 -20.19 -15.78
C THR A 52 -9.38 -21.21 -16.89
N ASP A 53 -8.79 -22.40 -16.70
CA ASP A 53 -9.10 -23.60 -17.47
C ASP A 53 -10.44 -24.18 -17.00
#